data_AF-A0A413EGP3-F1
#
_entry.id   AF-A0A413EGP3-F1
#
_cell.length_a   1.000
_cell.length_b   1.000
_cell.length_c   1.000
_cell.angle_alpha   90.00
_cell.angle_beta   90.00
_cell.angle_gamma   90.00
#
_symmetry.space_group_name_H-M   'P 1'
#
loop_
_entity.id
_entity.type
_entity.pdbx_description
1 polymer ?
#
loop_
_entity_poly.entity_id
_entity_poly.type
_entity_poly.pdbx_seq_one_letter_code
_entity_poly.pdbx_strand_id
1 'polypeptide(L)' 'LGFAHKKGCVSVLTQPLILEAKVLLKHSNLLVYQISDELNFPNPSFFSKFFKRMTGMTPHEYQFSK' A
#
# COMPACT_ATOMS: atom_id res chain seq x y z
N LEU A 1 2.94 -16.07 -23.10
CA LEU A 1 1.80 -16.77 -22.48
C LEU A 1 2.14 -17.09 -21.03
N GLY A 2 1.32 -16.64 -20.08
CA GLY A 2 1.20 -17.28 -18.76
C GLY A 2 2.02 -16.73 -17.59
N PHE A 3 1.81 -15.47 -17.18
CA PHE A 3 2.12 -15.05 -15.82
C PHE A 3 1.04 -15.59 -14.86
N ALA A 4 1.06 -16.89 -14.63
CA ALA A 4 0.20 -17.56 -13.66
C ALA A 4 1.07 -18.08 -12.52
N HIS A 5 1.28 -17.24 -11.50
CA HIS A 5 1.39 -17.75 -10.15
C HIS A 5 0.67 -16.79 -9.19
N LYS A 6 -0.65 -16.96 -9.13
CA LYS A 6 -1.48 -16.57 -7.99
C LYS A 6 -0.96 -17.32 -6.75
N LYS A 7 0.14 -16.86 -6.16
CA LYS A 7 0.57 -17.28 -4.82
C LYS A 7 -0.29 -16.48 -3.84
N GLY A 8 -1.32 -17.13 -3.29
CA GLY A 8 -1.87 -16.68 -2.03
C GLY A 8 -0.77 -16.75 -0.97
N CYS A 9 -0.23 -15.60 -0.60
CA CYS A 9 0.57 -15.30 0.60
C CYS A 9 0.96 -13.83 0.47
N VAL A 10 0.20 -12.93 1.10
CA VAL A 10 0.37 -11.47 1.08
C VAL A 10 1.76 -11.01 1.58
N SER A 11 2.62 -11.94 2.01
CA SER A 11 3.99 -11.73 2.50
C SER A 11 5.07 -11.60 1.41
N VAL A 12 4.87 -12.07 0.17
CA VAL A 12 5.93 -11.97 -0.87
C VAL A 12 5.81 -10.71 -1.75
N LEU A 13 4.61 -10.14 -1.86
CA LEU A 13 4.37 -8.92 -2.64
C LEU A 13 4.58 -7.63 -1.81
N THR A 14 4.84 -7.78 -0.51
CA THR A 14 4.86 -6.70 0.47
C THR A 14 5.86 -5.59 0.18
N GLN A 15 7.02 -5.94 -0.39
CA GLN A 15 8.13 -5.01 -0.65
C GLN A 15 7.88 -4.05 -1.84
N PRO A 16 7.55 -4.52 -3.04
CA PRO A 16 7.23 -3.60 -4.14
C PRO A 16 5.96 -2.77 -3.84
N LEU A 17 4.97 -3.38 -3.18
CA LEU A 17 3.70 -2.72 -2.87
C LEU A 17 3.84 -1.61 -1.82
N ILE A 18 4.73 -1.79 -0.84
CA ILE A 18 5.03 -0.72 0.13
C ILE A 18 5.85 0.42 -0.50
N LEU A 19 6.70 0.13 -1.47
CA LEU A 19 7.47 1.14 -2.18
C LEU A 19 6.53 2.04 -3.01
N GLU A 20 5.64 1.42 -3.79
CA GLU A 20 4.59 2.13 -4.53
C GLU A 20 3.72 2.98 -3.58
N ALA A 21 3.25 2.38 -2.48
CA ALA A 21 2.47 3.12 -1.48
C ALA A 21 3.21 4.34 -0.92
N LYS A 22 4.52 4.23 -0.65
CA LYS A 22 5.33 5.36 -0.17
C LYS A 22 5.49 6.44 -1.22
N VAL A 23 5.73 6.05 -2.48
CA VAL A 23 5.82 6.98 -3.61
C VAL A 23 4.48 7.70 -3.77
N LEU A 24 3.36 6.97 -3.76
CA LEU A 24 2.02 7.54 -3.85
C LEU A 24 1.72 8.48 -2.69
N LEU A 25 2.10 8.15 -1.45
CA LEU A 25 1.86 9.05 -0.32
C LEU A 25 2.71 10.33 -0.34
N LYS A 26 3.92 10.28 -0.91
CA LYS A 26 4.84 11.44 -0.98
C LYS A 26 4.69 12.28 -2.23
N HIS A 27 4.49 11.64 -3.38
CA HIS A 27 4.40 12.31 -4.68
C HIS A 27 2.96 12.59 -5.09
N SER A 28 2.01 11.78 -4.61
CA SER A 28 0.60 11.94 -4.89
C SER A 28 -0.11 12.53 -3.67
N ASN A 29 -0.85 13.63 -3.88
CA ASN A 29 -1.78 14.15 -2.86
C ASN A 29 -3.07 13.31 -2.80
N LEU A 30 -2.95 11.99 -3.02
CA LEU A 30 -4.06 11.06 -3.06
C LEU A 30 -4.47 10.67 -1.65
N LEU A 31 -5.78 10.58 -1.44
CA LEU A 31 -6.32 10.14 -0.15
C LEU A 31 -6.05 8.64 0.05
N VAL A 32 -5.97 8.22 1.32
CA VAL A 32 -5.69 6.82 1.68
C VAL A 32 -6.62 5.83 0.96
N TYR A 33 -7.89 6.20 0.73
CA TYR A 33 -8.83 5.35 -0.01
C TYR A 33 -8.48 5.19 -1.49
N GLN A 34 -7.95 6.23 -2.14
CA GLN A 34 -7.54 6.17 -3.55
C GLN A 34 -6.29 5.32 -3.70
N ILE A 35 -5.32 5.47 -2.80
CA ILE A 35 -4.11 4.64 -2.78
C ILE A 35 -4.48 3.17 -2.55
N SER A 36 -5.50 2.91 -1.74
CA SER A 36 -6.01 1.57 -1.51
C SER A 36 -6.64 0.98 -2.78
N ASP A 37 -7.42 1.77 -3.51
CA ASP A 37 -8.01 1.39 -4.79
C ASP A 37 -6.94 1.11 -5.85
N GLU A 38 -5.94 1.98 -5.95
CA GLU A 38 -4.83 1.89 -6.90
C GLU A 38 -3.97 0.64 -6.67
N LEU A 39 -3.72 0.31 -5.40
CA LEU A 39 -3.03 -0.91 -4.99
C LEU A 39 -3.93 -2.16 -4.96
N ASN A 40 -5.17 -2.06 -5.45
CA ASN A 40 -6.16 -3.14 -5.52
C ASN A 40 -6.46 -3.78 -4.14
N PHE A 41 -6.43 -2.98 -3.07
CA PHE A 41 -6.90 -3.42 -1.77
C PHE A 41 -8.43 -3.42 -1.72
N PRO A 42 -9.04 -4.47 -1.15
CA PRO A 42 -10.49 -4.55 -1.02
C PRO A 42 -11.04 -3.48 -0.06
N ASN A 43 -10.23 -3.04 0.91
CA ASN A 43 -10.65 -2.01 1.87
C ASN A 43 -9.47 -1.12 2.29
N PRO A 44 -9.70 0.19 2.46
CA PRO A 44 -8.68 1.11 2.94
C PRO A 44 -8.22 0.86 4.37
N SER A 45 -9.09 0.28 5.20
CA SER A 45 -8.71 -0.17 6.55
C SER A 45 -7.69 -1.31 6.50
N PHE A 46 -7.77 -2.18 5.49
CA PHE A 46 -6.81 -3.28 5.31
C PHE A 46 -5.46 -2.75 4.87
N PHE A 47 -5.45 -1.83 3.89
CA PHE A 47 -4.27 -1.10 3.48
C PHE A 47 -3.61 -0.35 4.65
N SER A 48 -4.40 0.36 5.46
CA SER A 48 -3.85 1.13 6.60
C SER A 48 -3.16 0.24 7.62
N LYS A 49 -3.76 -0.91 7.95
CA LYS A 49 -3.13 -1.92 8.84
C LYS A 49 -1.87 -2.50 8.22
N PHE A 50 -1.91 -2.83 6.94
CA PHE A 50 -0.78 -3.34 6.18
C PHE A 50 0.39 -2.34 6.15
N PHE A 51 0.10 -1.09 5.78
CA PHE A 51 1.08 -0.01 5.66
C PHE A 51 1.73 0.24 7.02
N LYS A 52 0.92 0.38 8.08
CA LYS A 52 1.43 0.54 9.45
C LYS A 52 2.29 -0.63 9.90
N ARG A 53 1.94 -1.87 9.53
CA ARG A 53 2.76 -3.04 9.86
C ARG A 53 4.11 -3.03 9.14
N MET A 54 4.19 -2.41 7.97
CA MET A 54 5.39 -2.35 7.14
C MET A 54 6.30 -1.15 7.43
N THR A 55 5.73 0.02 7.72
CA THR A 55 6.48 1.27 7.94
C THR A 55 6.53 1.69 9.40
N GLY A 56 5.68 1.13 10.25
CA GLY A 56 5.50 1.55 11.64
C GLY A 56 4.57 2.77 11.83
N MET A 57 4.20 3.46 10.73
CA MET A 57 3.41 4.70 10.77
C MET A 57 2.12 4.52 9.96
N THR A 58 1.06 5.26 10.31
CA THR A 58 -0.14 5.23 9.45
C THR A 58 0.14 5.92 8.11
N PRO A 59 -0.54 5.53 7.02
CA PRO A 59 -0.39 6.21 5.73
C PRO A 59 -0.72 7.70 5.83
N HIS A 60 -1.68 8.07 6.68
CA HIS A 60 -2.02 9.47 6.95
C HIS A 60 -0.86 10.23 7.63
N GLU A 61 -0.25 9.66 8.68
CA GLU A 61 0.94 10.24 9.31
C GLU A 61 2.10 10.38 8.31
N TYR A 62 2.30 9.37 7.44
CA TYR A 62 3.36 9.40 6.44
C TYR A 62 3.14 10.47 5.36
N GLN A 63 1.89 10.75 5.00
CA GLN A 63 1.52 11.80 4.04
C GLN A 63 1.69 13.21 4.62
N PHE A 64 1.37 13.40 5.90
CA PHE A 64 1.53 14.69 6.58
C PHE A 64 2.96 14.91 7.12
N SER A 65 3.79 13.86 7.16
CA SER A 65 5.20 13.97 7.52
C SER A 65 5.97 14.69 6.39
N LYS A 66 6.17 16.00 6.58
CA LYS A 66 7.11 16.80 5.77
C LYS A 66 8.53 16.26 5.83
#